data_AF-A0A2L2X835-F1
#
_entry.id   AF-A0A2L2X835-F1
#
_cell.length_a   1.000
_cell.length_b   1.000
_cell.length_c   1.000
_cell.angle_alpha   90.00
_cell.angle_beta   90.00
_cell.angle_gamma   90.00
#
_symmetry.space_group_name_H-M   'P 1'
#
loop_
_entity.id
_entity.type
_entity.pdbx_description
1 polymer ?
#
loop_
_entity_poly.entity_id
_entity_poly.type
_entity_poly.pdbx_seq_one_letter_code
_entity_poly.pdbx_strand_id
1 'polypeptide(L)'
;MMQQNQIKNPQSPLLSKTKGPEMNDRDMVNETLAGLKYITDNFNVFAREASHQALHNDVMGVLVESHGQTREVFNLMFRKGWYTLEPENSQKLQQTHQQFVNYQSQFPYNPGMLQ
;
A
#
# COMPACT_ATOMS: atom_id res chain seq x y z
N MET A 1 12.19 11.05 25.27
CA MET A 1 12.04 11.96 24.11
C MET A 1 11.33 11.19 23.01
N MET A 2 10.11 11.60 22.63
CA MET A 2 9.31 10.88 21.64
C MET A 2 9.87 11.12 20.25
N GLN A 3 10.35 10.07 19.57
CA GLN A 3 10.86 10.16 18.21
C GLN A 3 9.74 10.53 17.25
N GLN A 4 9.86 11.70 16.61
CA GLN A 4 9.09 12.08 15.43
C GLN A 4 9.48 11.16 14.26
N ASN A 5 8.91 9.96 14.22
CA ASN A 5 9.11 9.05 13.11
C ASN A 5 7.91 9.16 12.16
N GLN A 6 7.74 10.32 11.52
CA GLN A 6 6.75 10.49 10.45
C GLN A 6 7.46 10.92 9.19
N ILE A 7 7.25 10.17 8.11
CA ILE A 7 7.76 10.48 6.78
C ILE A 7 6.63 11.21 6.03
N LYS A 8 6.77 12.52 5.86
CA LYS A 8 5.84 13.37 5.10
C LYS A 8 6.54 14.58 4.52
N ASN A 9 6.04 15.10 3.40
CA ASN A 9 6.51 16.38 2.86
C ASN A 9 5.83 17.58 3.56
N PRO A 10 6.40 18.79 3.44
CA PRO A 10 5.74 20.01 3.87
C PRO A 10 4.34 20.13 3.28
N GLN A 11 3.39 20.59 4.09
CA GLN A 11 2.00 20.70 3.69
C GLN A 11 1.81 21.86 2.71
N SER A 12 1.09 21.59 1.61
CA SER A 12 0.77 22.60 0.60
C SER A 12 -0.02 23.78 1.20
N PRO A 13 0.32 25.04 0.88
CA PRO A 13 -0.39 26.22 1.36
C PRO A 13 -1.81 26.34 0.80
N LEU A 14 -2.15 25.56 -0.23
CA LEU A 14 -3.47 25.53 -0.85
C LEU A 14 -4.53 24.87 0.04
N LEU A 15 -4.12 24.07 1.03
CA LEU A 15 -5.10 23.46 1.91
C LEU A 15 -5.64 24.50 2.89
N SER A 16 -6.95 24.69 2.89
CA SER A 16 -7.64 25.53 3.87
C SER A 16 -7.24 25.14 5.30
N LYS A 17 -6.91 26.14 6.13
CA LYS A 17 -6.63 25.94 7.55
C LYS A 17 -7.90 25.71 8.37
N THR A 18 -9.04 26.16 7.85
CA THR A 18 -10.36 25.95 8.45
C THR A 18 -11.04 24.76 7.80
N LYS A 19 -11.40 23.76 8.61
CA LYS A 19 -12.22 22.64 8.18
C LYS A 19 -13.67 23.10 8.11
N GLY A 20 -14.25 23.09 6.90
CA GLY A 20 -15.66 23.32 6.66
C GLY A 20 -16.40 22.01 6.36
N PRO A 21 -17.73 22.05 6.23
CA PRO A 21 -18.52 20.90 5.77
C PRO A 21 -18.31 20.59 4.28
N GLU A 22 -17.71 21.51 3.51
CA GLU A 22 -17.45 21.29 2.08
C GLU A 22 -16.27 20.34 1.84
N MET A 23 -16.40 19.50 0.82
CA MET A 23 -15.33 18.62 0.36
C MET A 23 -14.23 19.47 -0.30
N ASN A 24 -13.04 19.51 0.30
CA ASN A 24 -11.87 20.18 -0.29
C ASN A 24 -11.03 19.22 -1.13
N ASP A 25 -10.09 19.74 -1.92
CA ASP A 25 -9.20 18.95 -2.79
C ASP A 25 -8.53 17.75 -2.09
N ARG A 26 -8.13 17.90 -0.82
CA ARG A 26 -7.51 16.80 -0.09
C ARG A 26 -8.53 15.70 0.18
N ASP A 27 -9.75 16.05 0.54
CA ASP A 27 -10.82 15.09 0.76
C ASP A 27 -11.21 14.39 -0.56
N MET A 28 -11.30 15.13 -1.67
CA MET A 28 -11.56 14.55 -2.99
C MET A 28 -10.50 13.52 -3.40
N VAL A 29 -9.22 13.86 -3.22
CA VAL A 29 -8.11 12.99 -3.61
C VAL A 29 -7.94 11.82 -2.62
N ASN A 30 -8.27 12.01 -1.33
CA ASN A 30 -8.37 10.92 -0.36
C ASN A 30 -9.42 9.88 -0.78
N GLU A 31 -10.62 10.35 -1.13
CA GLU A 31 -11.71 9.46 -1.58
C GLU A 31 -11.33 8.74 -2.87
N THR A 32 -10.71 9.45 -3.82
CA THR A 32 -10.18 8.87 -5.05
C THR A 32 -9.16 7.76 -4.75
N LEU A 33 -8.22 8.00 -3.84
CA LEU A 33 -7.22 7.01 -3.46
C LEU A 33 -7.86 5.78 -2.80
N ALA A 34 -8.87 5.97 -1.94
CA ALA A 34 -9.60 4.88 -1.30
C ALA A 34 -10.34 4.02 -2.34
N GLY A 35 -11.06 4.65 -3.28
CA GLY A 35 -11.75 3.96 -4.36
C GLY A 35 -10.81 3.17 -5.27
N LEU A 36 -9.67 3.77 -5.63
CA LEU A 36 -8.67 3.09 -6.46
C LEU A 36 -8.05 1.86 -5.76
N LYS A 37 -7.75 1.95 -4.46
CA LYS A 37 -7.30 0.78 -3.67
C LYS A 37 -8.35 -0.33 -3.68
N TYR A 38 -9.61 0.01 -3.40
CA TYR A 38 -10.72 -0.94 -3.40
C TYR A 38 -10.88 -1.65 -4.75
N ILE A 39 -10.86 -0.90 -5.85
CA ILE A 39 -10.97 -1.46 -7.20
C ILE A 39 -9.79 -2.38 -7.52
N THR A 40 -8.57 -1.97 -7.15
CA THR A 40 -7.35 -2.75 -7.39
C THR A 40 -7.37 -4.07 -6.63
N ASP A 41 -7.85 -4.09 -5.38
CA ASP A 41 -7.99 -5.32 -4.59
C ASP A 41 -9.00 -6.29 -5.23
N ASN A 42 -10.13 -5.76 -5.71
CA ASN A 42 -11.15 -6.56 -6.39
C ASN A 42 -10.66 -7.14 -7.73
N PHE A 43 -9.93 -6.35 -8.53
CA PHE A 43 -9.36 -6.84 -9.78
C PHE A 43 -8.27 -7.88 -9.55
N ASN A 44 -7.52 -7.83 -8.45
CA ASN A 44 -6.60 -8.90 -8.09
C ASN A 44 -7.33 -10.24 -7.85
N VAL A 45 -8.49 -10.22 -7.18
CA VAL A 45 -9.32 -11.43 -7.01
C VAL A 45 -9.83 -11.89 -8.37
N PHE A 46 -10.44 -10.99 -9.15
CA PHE A 46 -11.00 -11.34 -10.45
C PHE A 46 -9.95 -11.90 -11.42
N ALA A 47 -8.79 -11.25 -11.56
CA ALA A 47 -7.73 -11.72 -12.44
C ALA A 47 -7.27 -13.15 -12.11
N ARG A 48 -7.20 -13.51 -10.81
CA ARG A 48 -6.81 -14.85 -10.36
C ARG A 48 -7.86 -15.92 -10.62
N GLU A 49 -9.14 -15.54 -10.63
CA GLU A 49 -10.28 -16.46 -10.76
C GLU A 49 -10.91 -16.46 -12.16
N ALA A 50 -10.44 -15.62 -13.07
CA ALA A 50 -10.89 -15.58 -14.47
C ALA A 50 -10.49 -16.88 -15.20
N SER A 51 -11.49 -17.72 -15.50
CA SER A 51 -11.28 -19.04 -16.12
C SER A 51 -10.97 -18.99 -17.63
N HIS A 52 -11.25 -17.87 -18.29
CA HIS A 52 -11.01 -17.68 -19.72
C HIS A 52 -9.81 -16.77 -19.98
N GLN A 53 -8.87 -17.20 -20.83
CA GLN A 53 -7.60 -16.51 -21.03
C GLN A 53 -7.75 -15.08 -21.57
N ALA A 54 -8.65 -14.84 -22.52
CA ALA A 54 -8.83 -13.49 -23.06
C ALA A 54 -9.38 -12.53 -21.98
N LEU A 55 -10.35 -12.99 -21.18
CA LEU A 55 -10.89 -12.23 -20.07
C LEU A 55 -9.82 -11.97 -19.00
N HIS A 56 -9.01 -12.97 -18.66
CA HIS A 56 -7.87 -12.79 -17.76
C HIS A 56 -6.93 -11.69 -18.27
N ASN A 57 -6.58 -11.70 -19.56
CA ASN A 57 -5.70 -10.70 -20.14
C ASN A 57 -6.29 -9.29 -20.07
N ASP A 58 -7.58 -9.14 -20.37
CA ASP A 58 -8.28 -7.85 -20.30
C ASP A 58 -8.30 -7.32 -18.87
N VAL A 59 -8.65 -8.17 -17.90
CA VAL A 59 -8.68 -7.80 -16.46
C VAL A 59 -7.28 -7.46 -15.95
N MET A 60 -6.25 -8.19 -16.38
CA MET A 60 -4.86 -7.88 -16.05
C MET A 60 -4.44 -6.51 -16.58
N GLY A 61 -4.88 -6.13 -17.79
CA GLY A 61 -4.67 -4.78 -18.33
C GLY A 61 -5.25 -3.69 -17.42
N VAL A 62 -6.54 -3.82 -17.07
CA VAL A 62 -7.23 -2.87 -16.18
C VAL A 62 -6.58 -2.82 -14.79
N LEU A 63 -6.16 -3.97 -14.27
CA LEU A 63 -5.48 -4.06 -12.99
C LEU A 63 -4.15 -3.28 -12.99
N VAL A 64 -3.33 -3.47 -14.03
CA VAL A 64 -2.05 -2.75 -14.17
C VAL A 64 -2.27 -1.24 -14.28
N GLU A 65 -3.24 -0.80 -15.09
CA GLU A 65 -3.59 0.61 -15.21
C GLU A 65 -4.06 1.21 -13.88
N SER A 66 -4.93 0.50 -13.16
CA SER A 66 -5.46 0.91 -11.86
C SER A 66 -4.36 1.02 -10.80
N HIS A 67 -3.40 0.08 -10.79
CA HIS A 67 -2.21 0.17 -9.95
C HIS A 67 -1.38 1.43 -10.27
N GLY A 68 -1.17 1.72 -11.56
CA GLY A 68 -0.46 2.91 -12.02
C GLY A 68 -1.14 4.20 -11.53
N GLN A 69 -2.45 4.32 -11.73
CA GLN A 69 -3.24 5.47 -11.26
C GLN A 69 -3.20 5.62 -9.74
N THR A 70 -3.33 4.52 -9.00
CA THR A 70 -3.21 4.52 -7.52
C THR A 70 -1.86 5.08 -7.08
N ARG A 71 -0.78 4.70 -7.77
CA ARG A 71 0.57 5.19 -7.48
C ARG A 71 0.70 6.69 -7.75
N GLU A 72 0.16 7.18 -8.86
CA GLU A 72 0.20 8.61 -9.19
C GLU A 72 -0.58 9.46 -8.18
N VAL A 73 -1.76 9.01 -7.78
CA VAL A 73 -2.57 9.68 -6.75
C VAL A 73 -1.84 9.71 -5.41
N PHE A 74 -1.27 8.57 -4.99
CA PHE A 74 -0.43 8.50 -3.78
C PHE A 74 0.75 9.49 -3.86
N ASN A 75 1.50 9.49 -4.97
CA ASN A 75 2.65 10.38 -5.16
C ASN A 75 2.23 11.85 -5.13
N LEU A 76 1.08 12.20 -5.72
CA LEU A 76 0.51 13.54 -5.67
C LEU A 76 0.22 13.97 -4.23
N MET A 77 -0.48 13.14 -3.48
CA MET A 77 -0.81 13.41 -2.07
C MET A 77 0.45 13.53 -1.22
N PHE A 78 1.42 12.65 -1.43
CA PHE A 78 2.70 12.70 -0.73
C PHE A 78 3.46 13.99 -1.05
N ARG A 79 3.57 14.40 -2.33
CA ARG A 79 4.18 15.68 -2.73
C ARG A 79 3.50 16.91 -2.11
N LYS A 80 2.18 16.87 -1.94
CA LYS A 80 1.41 17.96 -1.32
C LYS A 80 1.45 17.94 0.22
N GLY A 81 2.14 16.97 0.83
CA GLY A 81 2.19 16.81 2.29
C GLY A 81 0.84 16.39 2.90
N TRP A 82 -0.03 15.76 2.10
CA TRP A 82 -1.36 15.32 2.50
C TRP A 82 -1.40 13.86 2.95
N TYR A 83 -0.31 13.12 2.72
CA TYR A 83 -0.12 11.73 3.14
C TYR A 83 1.10 11.62 4.06
N THR A 84 0.93 10.91 5.17
CA THR A 84 1.98 10.65 6.16
C THR A 84 2.22 9.15 6.22
N LEU A 85 3.48 8.74 6.20
CA LEU A 85 3.88 7.36 6.48
C LEU A 85 4.51 7.30 7.86
N GLU A 86 4.22 6.24 8.59
CA GLU A 86 4.94 5.91 9.82
C GLU A 86 5.89 4.75 9.51
N PRO A 87 7.20 4.90 9.74
CA PRO A 87 8.13 3.79 9.60
C PRO A 87 7.83 2.78 10.71
N GLU A 88 7.94 1.50 10.37
CA GLU A 88 7.76 0.43 11.33
C GLU A 88 8.87 0.45 12.41
N ASN A 89 8.55 -0.04 13.60
CA ASN A 89 9.50 -0.17 14.69
C ASN A 89 10.56 -1.23 14.36
N SER A 90 11.84 -0.84 14.39
CA SER A 90 12.96 -1.72 14.08
C SER A 90 13.05 -2.96 14.98
N GLN A 91 12.67 -2.85 16.26
CA GLN A 91 12.62 -3.99 17.17
C GLN A 91 11.52 -4.98 16.76
N LYS A 92 10.35 -4.48 16.34
CA LYS A 92 9.28 -5.35 15.82
C LYS A 92 9.73 -6.07 14.55
N LEU A 93 10.39 -5.36 13.63
CA LEU A 93 10.97 -5.99 12.43
C LEU A 93 11.94 -7.12 12.77
N GLN A 94 12.86 -6.89 13.73
CA GLN A 94 13.81 -7.91 14.18
C GLN A 94 13.11 -9.10 14.85
N GLN A 95 12.10 -8.85 15.68
CA GLN A 95 11.31 -9.89 16.34
C GLN A 95 10.58 -10.76 15.32
N THR A 96 9.87 -10.15 14.35
CA THR A 96 9.17 -10.87 13.28
C THR A 96 10.16 -11.66 12.43
N HIS A 97 11.31 -11.08 12.07
CA HIS A 97 12.37 -11.80 11.35
C HIS A 97 12.82 -13.06 12.12
N GLN A 98 13.13 -12.93 13.41
CA GLN A 98 13.56 -14.06 14.23
C GLN A 98 12.45 -15.13 14.35
N GLN A 99 11.18 -14.72 14.44
CA GLN A 99 10.04 -15.65 14.46
C GLN A 99 9.99 -16.51 13.19
N PHE A 100 10.15 -15.90 12.01
CA PHE A 100 10.14 -16.64 10.74
C PHE A 100 11.41 -17.49 10.53
N VAL A 101 12.58 -17.03 10.99
CA VAL A 101 13.79 -17.86 11.04
C VAL A 101 13.56 -19.12 11.88
N ASN A 102 12.92 -18.98 13.04
CA ASN A 102 12.60 -20.13 13.88
C ASN A 102 11.61 -21.10 13.20
N TYR A 103 10.71 -20.63 12.33
CA TYR A 103 9.83 -21.52 11.56
C TYR A 103 10.57 -22.41 10.57
N GLN A 104 11.81 -22.08 10.19
CA GLN A 104 12.62 -22.96 9.35
C GLN A 104 12.87 -24.32 10.01
N SER A 105 12.84 -24.41 11.35
CA SER A 105 12.95 -25.69 12.07
C SER A 105 11.75 -26.63 11.84
N GLN A 106 10.64 -26.11 11.30
CA GLN A 106 9.44 -26.88 10.97
C GLN A 106 9.50 -27.46 9.56
N PHE A 107 10.52 -27.11 8.76
CA PHE A 107 10.64 -27.65 7.42
C PHE A 107 11.00 -29.14 7.46
N PRO A 108 10.32 -29.98 6.65
CA PRO A 108 10.53 -31.43 6.67
C PRO A 108 11.92 -31.85 6.18
N TYR A 109 12.63 -30.98 5.45
CA TYR A 109 13.99 -31.21 4.99
C TYR A 109 14.90 -30.13 5.58
N ASN A 110 15.70 -30.51 6.58
CA ASN A 110 16.74 -29.65 7.11
C ASN A 110 17.97 -29.77 6.18
N PRO A 111 18.49 -28.67 5.58
CA PRO A 111 19.63 -28.72 4.66
C PRO A 111 20.90 -29.35 5.25
N GLY A 112 20.98 -29.50 6.58
CA GLY A 112 22.08 -30.19 7.27
C GLY A 112 21.94 -31.72 7.38
N MET A 113 20.88 -32.35 6.83
CA MET A 113 20.66 -33.81 6.92
C MET A 113 20.84 -34.55 5.59
N LEU A 114 21.22 -33.87 4.51
CA LEU A 114 21.71 -34.53 3.29
C LEU A 114 23.21 -34.79 3.45
N GLN A 115 23.56 -35.89 4.13
CA GLN A 115 24.90 -36.48 4.15
C GLN A 115 24.91 -37.77 3.34
#